data_AF-A0A945KZQ3-F1
#
_entry.id   AF-A0A945KZQ3-F1
#
_cell.length_a   1.000
_cell.length_b   1.000
_cell.length_c   1.000
_cell.angle_alpha   90.00
_cell.angle_beta   90.00
_cell.angle_gamma   90.00
#
_symmetry.space_group_name_H-M   'P 1'
#
loop_
_entity.id
_entity.type
_entity.pdbx_description
1 polymer ?
#
loop_
_entity_poly.entity_id
_entity_poly.type
_entity_poly.pdbx_seq_one_letter_code
_entity_poly.pdbx_strand_id
1 'polypeptide(L)'
;MTRILYILLITSLIAPAFSQRRSRLPAHIVKPNMTDTVKLNVYADNWFKLYINGKLIATDSIEFMPHNIVSVDVLPEFPMTIAVMARDNADAITGKEYEHTMIGDGGFILKLGDDVVSDANWKAKCYFFGPMEGETPAVKHVPIPENWFEVDFDHSKWESVTVYEEATVRPPQVFRDYHFEGAEFVWTSDLDLHNTVIFRATIEKPDWKARWNTGTPVKRAEDLK
;
A
#
# COMPACT_ATOMS: atom_id res chain seq x y z
N MET A 1 6.84 -31.10 -75.02
CA MET A 1 6.72 -30.27 -73.81
C MET A 1 6.52 -31.19 -72.62
N THR A 2 7.58 -31.45 -71.86
CA THR A 2 7.60 -32.41 -70.75
C THR A 2 7.58 -31.61 -69.44
N ARG A 3 6.59 -31.81 -68.56
CA ARG A 3 6.60 -31.21 -67.21
C ARG A 3 6.56 -32.33 -66.17
N ILE A 4 7.64 -32.40 -65.41
CA ILE A 4 7.87 -33.32 -64.29
C ILE A 4 7.16 -32.75 -63.06
N LEU A 5 6.37 -33.59 -62.39
CA LEU A 5 5.64 -33.25 -61.17
C LEU A 5 6.51 -33.64 -59.96
N TYR A 6 6.91 -32.66 -59.15
CA TYR A 6 7.57 -32.89 -57.86
C TYR A 6 6.51 -33.01 -56.76
N ILE A 7 6.46 -34.16 -56.09
CA ILE A 7 5.66 -34.37 -54.87
C ILE A 7 6.57 -34.07 -53.69
N LEU A 8 6.27 -32.99 -52.94
CA LEU A 8 6.94 -32.66 -51.68
C LEU A 8 6.28 -33.47 -50.56
N LEU A 9 7.02 -34.38 -49.94
CA LEU A 9 6.58 -35.11 -48.74
C LEU A 9 6.96 -34.28 -47.50
N ILE A 10 5.98 -33.68 -46.83
CA ILE A 10 6.19 -32.97 -45.55
C ILE A 10 6.01 -34.00 -44.42
N THR A 11 7.11 -34.41 -43.78
CA THR A 11 7.09 -35.21 -42.55
C THR A 11 6.92 -34.28 -41.34
N SER A 12 5.73 -34.25 -40.73
CA SER A 12 5.53 -33.52 -39.48
C SER A 12 6.09 -34.35 -38.30
N LEU A 13 7.17 -33.89 -37.67
CA LEU A 13 7.60 -34.42 -36.38
C LEU A 13 6.65 -33.93 -35.29
N ILE A 14 5.78 -34.81 -34.80
CA ILE A 14 4.98 -34.59 -33.60
C ILE A 14 5.88 -34.89 -32.40
N ALA A 15 6.39 -33.85 -31.74
CA ALA A 15 7.02 -34.01 -30.43
C ALA A 15 5.92 -34.24 -29.37
N PRO A 16 5.94 -35.34 -28.59
CA PRO A 16 4.99 -35.52 -27.50
C PRO A 16 5.28 -34.49 -26.40
N ALA A 17 4.34 -33.58 -26.20
CA ALA A 17 4.34 -32.70 -25.03
C ALA A 17 4.19 -33.56 -23.77
N PHE A 18 5.29 -33.84 -23.08
CA PHE A 18 5.24 -34.35 -21.72
C PHE A 18 4.61 -33.28 -20.82
N SER A 19 3.29 -33.36 -20.63
CA SER A 19 2.60 -32.66 -19.56
C SER A 19 3.19 -33.16 -18.24
N GLN A 20 4.06 -32.36 -17.64
CA GLN A 20 4.59 -32.63 -16.31
C GLN A 20 3.42 -32.61 -15.33
N ARG A 21 2.95 -33.81 -14.93
CA ARG A 21 1.81 -33.98 -14.03
C ARG A 21 2.23 -33.38 -12.69
N ARG A 22 1.74 -32.17 -12.37
CA ARG A 22 1.99 -31.54 -11.06
C ARG A 22 1.54 -32.51 -9.98
N SER A 23 2.47 -32.91 -9.11
CA SER A 23 2.13 -33.73 -7.94
C SER A 23 1.10 -32.97 -7.09
N ARG A 24 0.07 -33.69 -6.64
CA ARG A 24 -0.88 -33.13 -5.67
C ARG A 24 -0.15 -32.93 -4.34
N LEU A 25 -0.40 -31.81 -3.68
CA LEU A 25 0.14 -31.57 -2.35
C LEU A 25 -0.46 -32.57 -1.34
N PRO A 26 0.25 -32.87 -0.25
CA PRO A 26 -0.31 -33.60 0.87
C PRO A 26 -1.64 -32.98 1.35
N ALA A 27 -2.61 -33.82 1.73
CA ALA A 27 -3.98 -33.40 2.07
C ALA A 27 -4.07 -32.44 3.26
N HIS A 28 -3.05 -32.44 4.15
CA HIS A 28 -3.00 -31.53 5.29
C HIS A 28 -2.54 -30.12 4.90
N ILE A 29 -2.03 -29.91 3.68
CA ILE A 29 -1.58 -28.58 3.22
C ILE A 29 -2.75 -27.86 2.57
N VAL A 30 -3.15 -26.73 3.16
CA VAL A 30 -4.19 -25.84 2.65
C VAL A 30 -3.53 -24.55 2.18
N LYS A 31 -3.60 -24.31 0.87
CA LYS A 31 -3.13 -23.08 0.24
C LYS A 31 -4.19 -21.98 0.33
N PRO A 32 -3.79 -20.70 0.38
CA PRO A 32 -4.72 -19.61 0.19
C PRO A 32 -5.21 -19.56 -1.26
N ASN A 33 -6.43 -19.06 -1.42
CA ASN A 33 -7.13 -18.87 -2.67
C ASN A 33 -7.46 -17.37 -2.83
N MET A 34 -7.81 -16.91 -4.04
CA MET A 34 -8.24 -15.51 -4.22
C MET A 34 -9.48 -15.15 -3.40
N THR A 35 -10.37 -16.11 -3.14
CA THR A 35 -11.52 -15.95 -2.23
C THR A 35 -11.13 -15.77 -0.76
N ASP A 36 -9.84 -15.94 -0.43
CA ASP A 36 -9.30 -15.67 0.90
C ASP A 36 -8.75 -14.26 1.05
N THR A 37 -8.63 -13.55 -0.06
CA THR A 37 -8.21 -12.15 -0.07
C THR A 37 -9.38 -11.21 0.22
N VAL A 38 -9.03 -10.04 0.72
CA VAL A 38 -9.93 -8.90 0.92
C VAL A 38 -9.42 -7.72 0.10
N LYS A 39 -10.34 -6.91 -0.41
CA LYS A 39 -9.99 -5.74 -1.21
C LYS A 39 -9.45 -4.63 -0.32
N LEU A 40 -8.28 -4.10 -0.66
CA LEU A 40 -7.69 -2.89 -0.09
C LEU A 40 -7.86 -1.75 -1.09
N ASN A 41 -8.47 -0.65 -0.66
CA ASN A 41 -8.48 0.64 -1.36
C ASN A 41 -7.70 1.66 -0.53
N VAL A 42 -6.88 2.46 -1.19
CA VAL A 42 -6.05 3.48 -0.56
C VAL A 42 -6.04 4.73 -1.41
N TYR A 43 -6.19 5.88 -0.75
CA TYR A 43 -5.96 7.19 -1.34
C TYR A 43 -5.10 8.00 -0.37
N ALA A 44 -4.12 8.72 -0.92
CA ALA A 44 -3.41 9.78 -0.24
C ALA A 44 -3.39 11.00 -1.14
N ASP A 45 -3.49 12.17 -0.55
CA ASP A 45 -3.15 13.43 -1.20
C ASP A 45 -1.66 13.71 -0.95
N ASN A 46 -0.74 13.35 -1.84
CA ASN A 46 -0.94 12.75 -3.17
C ASN A 46 -0.25 11.38 -3.38
N TRP A 47 0.70 11.00 -2.52
CA TRP A 47 1.45 9.76 -2.67
C TRP A 47 1.52 8.94 -1.40
N PHE A 48 1.60 7.61 -1.51
CA PHE A 48 1.81 6.75 -0.36
C PHE A 48 2.70 5.52 -0.58
N LYS A 49 3.15 4.96 0.54
CA LYS A 49 3.77 3.64 0.66
C LYS A 49 3.20 2.89 1.86
N LEU A 50 2.68 1.69 1.63
CA LEU A 50 1.93 0.92 2.62
C LEU A 50 2.52 -0.45 2.89
N TYR A 51 2.67 -0.74 4.17
CA TYR A 51 3.12 -2.01 4.71
C TYR A 51 2.03 -2.64 5.57
N ILE A 52 1.89 -3.96 5.48
CA ILE A 52 1.09 -4.78 6.40
C ILE A 52 2.00 -5.85 6.97
N ASN A 53 2.06 -5.95 8.29
CA ASN A 53 2.89 -6.91 9.03
C ASN A 53 4.36 -6.90 8.56
N GLY A 54 4.93 -5.70 8.39
CA GLY A 54 6.31 -5.49 7.94
C GLY A 54 6.56 -5.74 6.44
N LYS A 55 5.56 -6.20 5.68
CA LYS A 55 5.69 -6.48 4.24
C LYS A 55 5.15 -5.33 3.42
N LEU A 56 5.90 -4.89 2.41
CA LEU A 56 5.41 -3.90 1.43
C LEU A 56 4.25 -4.52 0.64
N ILE A 57 3.07 -3.91 0.74
CA ILE A 57 1.86 -4.39 0.06
C ILE A 57 1.55 -3.55 -1.18
N ALA A 58 1.64 -2.23 -1.03
CA ALA A 58 1.35 -1.30 -2.11
C ALA A 58 2.20 -0.03 -1.96
N THR A 59 2.52 0.54 -3.11
CA THR A 59 3.08 1.89 -3.24
C THR A 59 2.23 2.56 -4.30
N ASP A 60 2.00 3.85 -4.18
CA ASP A 60 1.40 4.56 -5.29
C ASP A 60 2.30 4.44 -6.53
N SER A 61 1.69 3.99 -7.63
CA SER A 61 2.36 3.80 -8.91
C SER A 61 2.61 5.11 -9.65
N ILE A 62 1.96 6.20 -9.23
CA ILE A 62 2.09 7.54 -9.80
C ILE A 62 2.68 8.42 -8.71
N GLU A 63 3.75 9.15 -9.01
CA GLU A 63 4.59 9.75 -7.98
C GLU A 63 3.89 10.87 -7.19
N PHE A 64 3.06 11.70 -7.81
CA PHE A 64 2.23 12.71 -7.13
C PHE A 64 1.05 13.17 -7.99
N MET A 65 1.26 13.33 -9.31
CA MET A 65 0.23 13.83 -10.22
C MET A 65 0.06 12.94 -11.47
N PRO A 66 -1.18 12.69 -11.91
CA PRO A 66 -2.45 13.02 -11.23
C PRO A 66 -2.63 12.22 -9.92
N HIS A 67 -3.56 12.63 -9.07
CA HIS A 67 -3.88 11.86 -7.86
C HIS A 67 -4.39 10.48 -8.25
N ASN A 68 -4.05 9.47 -7.46
CA ASN A 68 -4.33 8.08 -7.76
C ASN A 68 -5.04 7.39 -6.59
N ILE A 69 -5.81 6.35 -6.91
CA ILE A 69 -6.46 5.48 -5.93
C ILE A 69 -5.99 4.07 -6.23
N VAL A 70 -5.31 3.46 -5.26
CA VAL A 70 -4.69 2.15 -5.45
C VAL A 70 -5.57 1.08 -4.83
N SER A 71 -5.92 0.10 -5.65
CA SER A 71 -6.75 -1.04 -5.26
C SER A 71 -6.02 -2.36 -5.45
N VAL A 72 -5.76 -3.09 -4.37
CA VAL A 72 -5.07 -4.40 -4.39
C VAL A 72 -5.83 -5.45 -3.58
N ASP A 73 -5.60 -6.72 -3.88
CA ASP A 73 -6.16 -7.83 -3.10
C ASP A 73 -5.13 -8.28 -2.06
N VAL A 74 -5.52 -8.27 -0.78
CA VAL A 74 -4.65 -8.58 0.35
C VAL A 74 -5.10 -9.86 1.02
N LEU A 75 -4.16 -10.76 1.32
CA LEU A 75 -4.41 -11.91 2.16
C LEU A 75 -4.24 -11.49 3.64
N PRO A 76 -5.33 -11.34 4.43
CA PRO A 76 -5.24 -10.72 5.74
C PRO A 76 -4.70 -11.70 6.78
N GLU A 77 -3.84 -11.23 7.68
CA GLU A 77 -3.34 -11.99 8.82
C GLU A 77 -3.42 -11.11 10.08
N PHE A 78 -4.08 -11.60 11.14
CA PHE A 78 -4.31 -10.88 12.40
C PHE A 78 -3.55 -11.53 13.58
N PRO A 79 -3.08 -10.75 14.58
CA PRO A 79 -3.16 -9.29 14.67
C PRO A 79 -2.40 -8.61 13.53
N MET A 80 -2.99 -7.54 13.01
CA MET A 80 -2.52 -6.86 11.82
C MET A 80 -1.90 -5.53 12.20
N THR A 81 -0.64 -5.31 11.85
CA THR A 81 -0.01 -3.99 11.93
C THR A 81 0.02 -3.37 10.55
N ILE A 82 -0.60 -2.20 10.41
CA ILE A 82 -0.57 -1.40 9.19
C ILE A 82 0.34 -0.20 9.44
N ALA A 83 1.29 0.04 8.53
CA ALA A 83 2.15 1.21 8.55
C ALA A 83 2.12 1.87 7.18
N VAL A 84 1.82 3.17 7.14
CA VAL A 84 1.69 3.91 5.89
C VAL A 84 2.51 5.18 5.97
N MET A 85 3.34 5.44 4.96
CA MET A 85 3.88 6.77 4.72
C MET A 85 3.01 7.43 3.66
N ALA A 86 2.45 8.59 3.96
CA ALA A 86 1.79 9.45 2.98
C ALA A 86 2.58 10.75 2.81
N ARG A 87 2.58 11.28 1.60
CA ARG A 87 3.29 12.50 1.23
C ARG A 87 2.39 13.42 0.42
N ASP A 88 2.41 14.67 0.84
CA ASP A 88 1.89 15.79 0.07
C ASP A 88 2.92 16.19 -1.01
N ASN A 89 2.51 16.95 -2.02
CA ASN A 89 3.34 17.34 -3.18
C ASN A 89 4.24 18.57 -2.89
N ALA A 90 4.62 18.71 -1.62
CA ALA A 90 5.45 19.80 -1.15
C ALA A 90 6.90 19.71 -1.66
N ASP A 91 7.40 20.84 -2.17
CA ASP A 91 8.81 21.00 -2.52
C ASP A 91 9.71 20.88 -1.29
N ALA A 92 10.79 20.10 -1.41
CA ALA A 92 11.64 19.74 -0.29
C ALA A 92 12.40 20.91 0.38
N ILE A 93 12.43 22.10 -0.26
CA ILE A 93 13.14 23.29 0.22
C ILE A 93 12.16 24.34 0.72
N THR A 94 11.06 24.56 0.00
CA THR A 94 10.10 25.62 0.31
C THR A 94 8.90 25.13 1.09
N GLY A 95 8.58 23.84 1.04
CA GLY A 95 7.36 23.25 1.59
C GLY A 95 6.10 23.57 0.80
N LYS A 96 6.22 24.35 -0.28
CA LYS A 96 5.08 24.80 -1.10
C LYS A 96 4.89 23.89 -2.30
N GLU A 97 3.66 23.81 -2.75
CA GLU A 97 3.28 23.10 -3.97
C GLU A 97 3.18 24.04 -5.16
N TYR A 98 3.06 23.47 -6.36
CA TYR A 98 2.70 24.14 -7.62
C TYR A 98 3.43 25.47 -7.85
N GLU A 99 4.64 25.38 -8.39
CA GLU A 99 5.51 26.56 -8.61
C GLU A 99 5.81 27.36 -7.33
N HIS A 100 5.78 26.69 -6.18
CA HIS A 100 6.05 27.26 -4.86
C HIS A 100 5.05 28.36 -4.44
N THR A 101 3.79 28.24 -4.85
CA THR A 101 2.75 29.24 -4.58
C THR A 101 1.65 28.76 -3.66
N MET A 102 1.44 27.44 -3.58
CA MET A 102 0.34 26.84 -2.84
C MET A 102 0.84 26.21 -1.55
N ILE A 103 0.00 26.29 -0.52
CA ILE A 103 0.16 25.51 0.71
C ILE A 103 -0.52 24.17 0.47
N GLY A 104 0.01 23.12 1.09
CA GLY A 104 -0.50 21.76 1.00
C GLY A 104 -1.95 21.61 1.42
N ASP A 105 -2.53 20.46 1.09
CA ASP A 105 -3.89 20.10 1.47
C ASP A 105 -4.06 18.59 1.61
N GLY A 106 -3.06 17.97 2.25
CA GLY A 106 -2.85 16.52 2.33
C GLY A 106 -4.05 15.66 2.75
N GLY A 107 -3.77 14.43 3.14
CA GLY A 107 -4.82 13.55 3.68
C GLY A 107 -4.63 12.12 3.25
N PHE A 108 -5.12 11.21 4.08
CA PHE A 108 -4.97 9.78 3.85
C PHE A 108 -6.25 9.06 4.25
N ILE A 109 -6.69 8.13 3.42
CA ILE A 109 -7.83 7.25 3.71
C ILE A 109 -7.56 5.83 3.19
N LEU A 110 -7.99 4.85 3.97
CA LEU A 110 -7.81 3.44 3.68
C LEU A 110 -9.03 2.63 4.10
N LYS A 111 -9.40 1.67 3.25
CA LYS A 111 -10.36 0.62 3.60
C LYS A 111 -9.88 -0.74 3.12
N LEU A 112 -9.87 -1.72 4.02
CA LEU A 112 -9.49 -3.11 3.79
C LEU A 112 -10.65 -4.03 4.19
N GLY A 113 -11.34 -4.59 3.19
CA GLY A 113 -12.59 -5.31 3.40
C GLY A 113 -13.65 -4.41 4.04
N ASP A 114 -14.44 -4.98 4.95
CA ASP A 114 -15.57 -4.26 5.57
C ASP A 114 -15.21 -3.59 6.89
N ASP A 115 -14.22 -4.10 7.63
CA ASP A 115 -14.02 -3.72 9.04
C ASP A 115 -12.68 -3.03 9.35
N VAL A 116 -11.75 -2.99 8.40
CA VAL A 116 -10.44 -2.36 8.64
C VAL A 116 -10.39 -1.04 7.88
N VAL A 117 -10.51 0.05 8.63
CA VAL A 117 -10.65 1.40 8.10
C VAL A 117 -9.66 2.36 8.76
N SER A 118 -9.29 3.43 8.04
CA SER A 118 -8.68 4.60 8.66
C SER A 118 -9.72 5.34 9.49
N ASP A 119 -9.41 5.61 10.76
CA ASP A 119 -10.29 6.28 11.71
C ASP A 119 -9.48 6.97 12.83
N ALA A 120 -10.16 7.62 13.77
CA ALA A 120 -9.56 8.30 14.91
C ALA A 120 -8.70 7.41 15.85
N ASN A 121 -8.73 6.08 15.72
CA ASN A 121 -7.92 5.17 16.54
C ASN A 121 -6.48 5.02 16.03
N TRP A 122 -6.18 5.56 14.85
CA TRP A 122 -4.84 5.53 14.28
C TRP A 122 -3.91 6.52 14.99
N LYS A 123 -2.61 6.24 14.91
CA LYS A 123 -1.56 7.16 15.33
C LYS A 123 -0.76 7.64 14.14
N ALA A 124 -0.24 8.86 14.24
CA ALA A 124 0.60 9.43 13.20
C ALA A 124 1.77 10.24 13.76
N LYS A 125 2.75 10.50 12.89
CA LYS A 125 3.83 11.44 13.15
C LYS A 125 4.29 12.08 11.86
N CYS A 126 4.41 13.41 11.88
CA CYS A 126 4.99 14.18 10.79
C CYS A 126 6.53 14.13 10.83
N TYR A 127 7.13 14.02 9.64
CA TYR A 127 8.57 13.98 9.42
C TYR A 127 9.07 15.06 8.45
N PHE A 128 8.18 15.74 7.74
CA PHE A 128 8.52 16.87 6.87
C PHE A 128 7.48 17.96 7.09
N PHE A 129 7.93 19.10 7.62
CA PHE A 129 7.11 20.26 7.95
C PHE A 129 7.45 21.43 7.02
N GLY A 130 6.44 22.21 6.66
CA GLY A 130 6.56 23.47 5.94
C GLY A 130 5.39 23.71 4.98
N PRO A 131 5.25 24.92 4.42
CA PRO A 131 6.14 26.06 4.58
C PRO A 131 6.08 26.69 5.98
N MET A 132 7.24 27.02 6.54
CA MET A 132 7.37 27.75 7.80
C MET A 132 7.65 29.23 7.49
N GLU A 133 6.58 30.00 7.28
CA GLU A 133 6.67 31.40 6.84
C GLU A 133 7.55 32.25 7.77
N GLY A 134 8.53 32.94 7.19
CA GLY A 134 9.49 33.76 7.94
C GLY A 134 10.64 33.00 8.58
N GLU A 135 10.71 31.67 8.47
CA GLU A 135 11.83 30.85 8.97
C GLU A 135 12.91 30.62 7.90
N THR A 136 14.13 30.31 8.35
CA THR A 136 15.23 29.89 7.48
C THR A 136 15.98 28.73 8.15
N PRO A 137 15.89 27.49 7.62
CA PRO A 137 15.17 27.09 6.41
C PRO A 137 13.64 27.23 6.53
N ALA A 138 12.94 27.36 5.40
CA ALA A 138 11.47 27.44 5.33
C ALA A 138 10.77 26.09 5.59
N VAL A 139 11.54 25.05 5.90
CA VAL A 139 11.08 23.68 6.11
C VAL A 139 11.88 23.02 7.21
N LYS A 140 11.29 22.00 7.82
CA LYS A 140 11.97 21.14 8.80
C LYS A 140 11.81 19.69 8.40
N HIS A 141 12.94 18.99 8.32
CA HIS A 141 12.99 17.54 8.09
C HIS A 141 13.40 16.83 9.36
N VAL A 142 12.65 15.80 9.73
CA VAL A 142 12.97 14.88 10.83
C VAL A 142 13.39 13.55 10.21
N PRO A 143 14.53 12.96 10.64
CA PRO A 143 14.94 11.65 10.13
C PRO A 143 13.86 10.59 10.36
N ILE A 144 13.50 9.88 9.29
CA ILE A 144 12.60 8.72 9.34
C ILE A 144 13.43 7.50 9.78
N PRO A 145 13.07 6.80 10.87
CA PRO A 145 13.77 5.58 11.29
C PRO A 145 13.70 4.50 10.19
N GLU A 146 14.78 3.80 9.91
CA GLU A 146 14.81 2.80 8.82
C GLU A 146 13.78 1.67 9.01
N ASN A 147 13.48 1.31 10.25
CA ASN A 147 12.55 0.24 10.63
C ASN A 147 11.12 0.73 10.95
N TRP A 148 10.73 1.93 10.51
CA TRP A 148 9.43 2.54 10.82
C TRP A 148 8.21 1.69 10.46
N PHE A 149 8.36 0.74 9.52
CA PHE A 149 7.31 -0.15 9.02
C PHE A 149 7.23 -1.50 9.74
N GLU A 150 8.21 -1.83 10.58
CA GLU A 150 8.28 -3.11 11.28
C GLU A 150 7.14 -3.27 12.29
N VAL A 151 6.77 -4.52 12.59
CA VAL A 151 5.65 -4.84 13.49
C VAL A 151 5.91 -4.34 14.91
N ASP A 152 7.14 -4.48 15.40
CA ASP A 152 7.57 -4.15 16.76
C ASP A 152 8.06 -2.70 16.93
N PHE A 153 7.91 -1.85 15.90
CA PHE A 153 8.31 -0.45 15.98
C PHE A 153 7.53 0.29 17.07
N ASP A 154 8.27 0.86 18.04
CA ASP A 154 7.71 1.65 19.13
C ASP A 154 7.21 3.02 18.64
N HIS A 155 5.88 3.12 18.56
CA HIS A 155 5.15 4.34 18.22
C HIS A 155 4.31 4.84 19.41
N SER A 156 4.63 4.41 20.64
CA SER A 156 3.88 4.77 21.85
C SER A 156 3.76 6.28 22.05
N LYS A 157 4.81 7.02 21.68
CA LYS A 157 4.91 8.50 21.77
C LYS A 157 4.32 9.25 20.58
N TRP A 158 3.77 8.57 19.58
CA TRP A 158 3.12 9.22 18.45
C TRP A 158 1.77 9.78 18.88
N GLU A 159 1.39 10.88 18.25
CA GLU A 159 0.09 11.51 18.44
C GLU A 159 -1.03 10.68 17.80
N SER A 160 -2.24 10.85 18.30
CA SER A 160 -3.43 10.38 17.59
C SER A 160 -3.61 11.20 16.31
N VAL A 161 -4.18 10.58 15.28
CA VAL A 161 -4.58 11.30 14.08
C VAL A 161 -5.68 12.31 14.37
N THR A 162 -5.81 13.30 13.50
CA THR A 162 -6.99 14.15 13.38
C THR A 162 -7.82 13.66 12.20
N VAL A 163 -9.14 13.58 12.39
CA VAL A 163 -10.11 13.26 11.34
C VAL A 163 -10.51 14.53 10.62
N TYR A 164 -10.54 14.48 9.29
CA TYR A 164 -10.92 15.58 8.42
C TYR A 164 -12.11 15.20 7.55
N GLU A 165 -12.92 16.20 7.23
CA GLU A 165 -14.03 16.06 6.30
C GLU A 165 -13.51 15.92 4.88
N GLU A 166 -14.19 15.11 4.05
CA GLU A 166 -13.88 14.96 2.62
C GLU A 166 -13.87 16.32 1.90
N ALA A 167 -14.74 17.25 2.31
CA ALA A 167 -14.81 18.60 1.73
C ALA A 167 -13.56 19.46 2.02
N THR A 168 -12.78 19.11 3.05
CA THR A 168 -11.51 19.77 3.36
C THR A 168 -10.39 19.23 2.48
N VAL A 169 -10.30 17.90 2.35
CA VAL A 169 -9.26 17.20 1.55
C VAL A 169 -9.52 17.32 0.05
N ARG A 170 -10.79 17.37 -0.38
CA ARG A 170 -11.21 17.56 -1.78
C ARG A 170 -10.60 16.52 -2.75
N PRO A 171 -10.75 15.20 -2.50
CA PRO A 171 -10.23 14.17 -3.39
C PRO A 171 -10.83 14.28 -4.81
N PRO A 172 -10.16 13.74 -5.85
CA PRO A 172 -10.62 13.84 -7.23
C PRO A 172 -11.99 13.16 -7.40
N GLN A 173 -12.78 13.56 -8.39
CA GLN A 173 -14.15 13.06 -8.57
C GLN A 173 -14.24 11.52 -8.63
N VAL A 174 -13.24 10.87 -9.24
CA VAL A 174 -13.14 9.39 -9.34
C VAL A 174 -13.06 8.70 -7.98
N PHE A 175 -12.71 9.41 -6.90
CA PHE A 175 -12.73 8.90 -5.53
C PHE A 175 -14.07 8.27 -5.15
N ARG A 176 -15.18 8.86 -5.62
CA ARG A 176 -16.53 8.36 -5.31
C ARG A 176 -16.88 7.04 -5.98
N ASP A 177 -16.06 6.57 -6.93
CA ASP A 177 -16.26 5.28 -7.59
C ASP A 177 -15.67 4.11 -6.77
N TYR A 178 -14.98 4.40 -5.67
CA TYR A 178 -14.30 3.43 -4.81
C TYR A 178 -14.98 3.29 -3.45
N HIS A 179 -14.87 2.09 -2.89
CA HIS A 179 -15.48 1.78 -1.60
C HIS A 179 -14.59 2.29 -0.47
N PHE A 180 -15.03 3.37 0.17
CA PHE A 180 -14.43 3.98 1.37
C PHE A 180 -15.46 4.19 2.49
N GLU A 181 -16.67 3.64 2.37
CA GLU A 181 -17.73 3.84 3.37
C GLU A 181 -17.27 3.34 4.74
N GLY A 182 -17.44 4.18 5.76
CA GLY A 182 -16.99 3.90 7.13
C GLY A 182 -15.52 4.21 7.40
N ALA A 183 -14.72 4.50 6.36
CA ALA A 183 -13.39 5.05 6.54
C ALA A 183 -13.43 6.57 6.58
N GLU A 184 -12.51 7.16 7.33
CA GLU A 184 -12.36 8.59 7.54
C GLU A 184 -11.04 9.07 6.94
N PHE A 185 -11.02 10.30 6.42
CA PHE A 185 -9.75 10.96 6.10
C PHE A 185 -9.03 11.29 7.39
N VAL A 186 -7.79 10.85 7.49
CA VAL A 186 -6.94 11.07 8.66
C VAL A 186 -5.64 11.75 8.24
N TRP A 187 -5.17 12.63 9.12
CA TRP A 187 -3.84 13.24 9.01
C TRP A 187 -3.28 13.50 10.41
N THR A 188 -2.12 14.13 10.50
CA THR A 188 -1.70 14.81 11.73
C THR A 188 -2.53 16.07 11.98
N SER A 189 -2.24 16.81 13.04
CA SER A 189 -3.02 17.99 13.47
C SER A 189 -3.06 19.16 12.47
N ASP A 190 -2.27 19.11 11.41
CA ASP A 190 -2.14 20.17 10.42
C ASP A 190 -2.09 19.55 9.03
N LEU A 191 -3.13 19.78 8.23
CA LEU A 191 -3.23 19.31 6.84
C LEU A 191 -2.31 20.08 5.89
N ASP A 192 -2.08 21.35 6.22
CA ASP A 192 -1.53 22.35 5.33
C ASP A 192 0.01 22.36 5.38
N LEU A 193 0.57 22.08 6.56
CA LEU A 193 2.00 22.27 6.84
C LEU A 193 2.75 20.96 7.11
N HIS A 194 2.06 19.83 7.19
CA HIS A 194 2.69 18.53 7.43
C HIS A 194 2.70 17.71 6.15
N ASN A 195 3.87 17.65 5.50
CA ASN A 195 4.03 17.18 4.12
C ASN A 195 4.46 15.71 3.99
N THR A 196 5.04 15.12 5.03
CA THR A 196 5.32 13.68 5.07
C THR A 196 4.92 13.15 6.41
N VAL A 197 3.88 12.32 6.41
CA VAL A 197 3.28 11.76 7.61
C VAL A 197 3.37 10.25 7.55
N ILE A 198 3.75 9.64 8.66
CA ILE A 198 3.68 8.19 8.83
C ILE A 198 2.54 7.86 9.79
N PHE A 199 1.69 6.94 9.38
CA PHE A 199 0.54 6.41 10.10
C PHE A 199 0.80 4.99 10.56
N ARG A 200 0.27 4.63 11.73
CA ARG A 200 0.29 3.26 12.24
C ARG A 200 -1.02 2.91 12.94
N ALA A 201 -1.46 1.68 12.72
CA ALA A 201 -2.55 1.06 13.45
C ALA A 201 -2.28 -0.43 13.69
N THR A 202 -2.76 -0.93 14.83
CA THR A 202 -2.79 -2.37 15.14
C THR A 202 -4.24 -2.78 15.23
N ILE A 203 -4.63 -3.75 14.41
CA ILE A 203 -5.99 -4.28 14.34
C ILE A 203 -6.01 -5.67 14.96
N GLU A 204 -6.80 -5.80 16.02
CA GLU A 204 -7.00 -7.06 16.72
C GLU A 204 -8.26 -7.75 16.21
N LYS A 205 -8.13 -9.04 15.88
CA LYS A 205 -9.29 -9.93 15.65
C LYS A 205 -9.04 -11.26 16.37
N PRO A 206 -9.32 -11.35 17.68
CA PRO A 206 -8.98 -12.53 18.50
C PRO A 206 -9.59 -13.84 18.00
N ASP A 207 -10.77 -13.78 17.38
CA ASP A 207 -11.47 -14.95 16.84
C ASP A 207 -11.06 -15.29 15.39
N TRP A 208 -10.20 -14.47 14.77
CA TRP A 208 -9.73 -14.71 13.41
C TRP A 208 -8.83 -15.95 13.37
N LYS A 209 -9.05 -16.79 12.36
CA LYS A 209 -8.22 -17.95 12.07
C LYS A 209 -7.90 -18.00 10.60
N ALA A 210 -6.62 -18.22 10.27
CA ALA A 210 -6.22 -18.45 8.90
C ALA A 210 -6.99 -19.64 8.30
N ARG A 211 -7.51 -19.46 7.09
CA ARG A 211 -8.15 -20.55 6.32
C ARG A 211 -7.14 -21.42 5.58
N TRP A 212 -5.89 -21.00 5.57
CA TRP A 212 -4.73 -21.68 4.99
C TRP A 212 -3.71 -22.00 6.08
N ASN A 213 -2.80 -22.92 5.80
CA ASN A 213 -1.67 -23.23 6.68
C ASN A 213 -0.32 -23.23 5.96
N THR A 214 -0.30 -22.80 4.70
CA THR A 214 0.95 -22.46 4.01
C THR A 214 1.35 -21.05 4.39
N GLY A 215 2.43 -20.89 5.15
CA GLY A 215 3.03 -19.57 5.39
C GLY A 215 3.66 -18.99 4.12
N THR A 216 4.17 -17.76 4.23
CA THR A 216 5.13 -17.24 3.25
C THR A 216 6.26 -18.27 3.11
N PRO A 217 6.70 -18.66 1.91
CA PRO A 217 7.77 -19.63 1.77
C PRO A 217 8.98 -19.14 2.59
N VAL A 218 9.23 -19.77 3.74
CA VAL A 218 10.51 -19.60 4.42
C VAL A 218 11.51 -20.22 3.47
N LYS A 219 12.23 -19.37 2.74
CA LYS A 219 13.41 -19.81 2.02
C LYS A 219 14.50 -18.81 2.27
N ARG A 220 15.42 -19.20 3.14
CA ARG A 220 16.83 -19.03 2.80
C ARG A 220 17.47 -20.40 2.73
N ALA A 221 18.18 -20.63 1.63
CA ALA A 221 19.07 -21.78 1.50
C ALA A 221 20.24 -21.69 2.50
N GLU A 222 20.45 -20.52 3.10
CA GLU A 222 21.38 -20.24 4.20
C GLU A 222 21.01 -20.95 5.51
N ASP A 223 19.72 -21.31 5.71
CA ASP A 223 19.26 -22.02 6.90
C ASP A 223 19.37 -23.56 6.75
N LEU A 224 19.92 -24.03 5.62
CA LEU A 224 20.12 -25.45 5.27
C LEU A 224 21.61 -25.85 5.16
N LYS A 225 22.54 -25.03 5.65
CA LYS A 225 23.95 -25.38 5.79
C LYS A 225 24.56 -24.80 7.05
#